data_AF-A0A8D0E984-F1
#
_entry.id   AF-A0A8D0E984-F1
#
_cell.length_a   1.000
_cell.length_b   1.000
_cell.length_c   1.000
_cell.angle_alpha   90.00
_cell.angle_beta   90.00
_cell.angle_gamma   90.00
#
_symmetry.space_group_name_H-M   'P 1'
#
loop_
_entity.id
_entity.type
_entity.pdbx_description
1 polymer ?
#
loop_
_entity_poly.entity_id
_entity_poly.type
_entity_poly.pdbx_seq_one_letter_code
_entity_poly.pdbx_strand_id
1 'polypeptide(L)' 'MIQNMYLDNQTKLLVNSQLTQAFPLAKGTKQSYPLSPLLFSIVLEPLLNCIRVDRNIPHIKYRTLRLKPAVMLMTN' A
#
# COMPACT_ATOMS: atom_id res chain seq x y z
N MET A 1 10.51 5.04 -15.14
CA MET A 1 9.95 3.67 -14.99
C MET A 1 8.87 3.59 -13.91
N ILE A 2 9.15 4.01 -12.66
CA ILE A 2 8.15 4.00 -11.57
C ILE A 2 7.02 5.03 -11.80
N GLN A 3 7.34 6.24 -12.28
CA GLN A 3 6.32 7.25 -12.59
C GLN A 3 5.26 6.76 -13.59
N ASN A 4 5.66 6.05 -14.65
CA ASN A 4 4.73 5.51 -15.65
C ASN A 4 3.78 4.44 -15.09
N MET A 5 4.06 3.86 -13.92
CA MET A 5 3.14 2.91 -13.27
C MET A 5 2.01 3.62 -12.48
N TYR A 6 2.23 4.89 -12.12
CA TYR A 6 1.29 5.70 -11.33
C TYR A 6 0.63 6.81 -12.15
N LEU A 7 1.21 7.19 -13.28
CA LEU A 7 0.63 8.10 -14.26
C LEU A 7 -0.37 7.35 -15.15
N ASP A 8 -1.57 7.92 -15.33
CA ASP A 8 -2.65 7.42 -16.20
C ASP A 8 -3.00 5.93 -16.01
N ASN A 9 -3.02 5.49 -14.76
CA ASN A 9 -3.33 4.12 -14.43
C ASN A 9 -4.83 3.84 -14.61
N GLN A 10 -5.18 3.09 -15.65
CA GLN A 10 -6.53 2.57 -15.85
C GLN A 10 -6.72 1.21 -15.17
N THR A 11 -7.84 1.06 -14.47
CA THR A 11 -8.23 -0.14 -13.74
C THR A 11 -9.61 -0.64 -14.16
N LYS A 12 -9.76 -1.96 -14.16
CA LYS A 12 -11.05 -2.65 -14.28
C LYS A 12 -11.27 -3.43 -12.98
N LEU A 13 -12.49 -3.42 -12.47
CA LEU A 13 -12.88 -4.21 -11.32
C LEU A 13 -13.55 -5.49 -11.80
N LEU A 14 -13.28 -6.59 -11.10
CA LEU A 14 -14.01 -7.84 -11.27
C LEU A 14 -15.11 -7.86 -10.20
N VAL A 15 -16.37 -7.76 -10.62
CA VAL A 15 -17.54 -7.82 -9.73
C VAL A 15 -18.44 -8.94 -10.23
N ASN A 16 -18.76 -9.91 -9.38
CA ASN A 16 -19.60 -11.06 -9.72
C ASN A 16 -19.16 -11.77 -11.02
N SER A 17 -17.84 -11.95 -11.20
CA SER A 17 -17.22 -12.53 -12.41
C SER A 17 -17.38 -11.71 -13.70
N GLN A 18 -17.85 -10.47 -13.63
CA GLN A 18 -17.90 -9.54 -14.75
C GLN A 18 -16.88 -8.40 -14.58
N LEU A 19 -16.18 -8.07 -15.66
CA LEU A 19 -15.24 -6.96 -15.70
C LEU A 19 -15.97 -5.66 -15.99
N THR A 20 -15.71 -4.63 -15.19
CA THR A 20 -16.16 -3.27 -15.48
C THR A 20 -15.42 -2.66 -16.66
N GLN A 21 -15.96 -1.58 -17.22
CA GLN A 21 -15.19 -0.70 -18.10
C GLN A 21 -13.95 -0.15 -17.38
N ALA A 22 -12.92 0.16 -18.16
CA ALA A 22 -11.70 0.75 -17.62
C ALA A 22 -11.99 2.18 -17.15
N PHE A 23 -11.59 2.50 -15.93
CA PHE A 23 -11.69 3.84 -15.36
C PHE A 23 -10.33 4.27 -14.79
N PRO A 24 -10.03 5.59 -14.78
CA PRO A 24 -8.79 6.09 -14.23
C PRO A 24 -8.78 5.94 -12.70
N LEU A 25 -7.68 5.41 -12.15
CA LEU A 25 -7.49 5.25 -10.72
C LEU A 25 -6.87 6.54 -10.14
N ALA A 26 -7.67 7.34 -9.44
CA ALA A 26 -7.21 8.61 -8.89
C ALA A 26 -6.30 8.48 -7.65
N LYS A 27 -6.45 7.40 -6.87
CA LYS A 27 -5.70 7.12 -5.63
C LYS A 27 -5.56 5.61 -5.41
N GLY A 28 -4.48 5.20 -4.73
CA GLY A 28 -4.21 3.80 -4.40
C GLY A 28 -3.31 3.10 -5.41
N THR A 29 -3.01 1.83 -5.16
CA THR A 29 -2.17 0.99 -6.00
C THR A 29 -2.96 -0.24 -6.44
N LYS A 30 -2.64 -0.80 -7.62
CA LYS A 30 -3.18 -2.10 -8.02
C LYS A 30 -2.75 -3.14 -6.97
N GLN A 31 -3.70 -3.81 -6.33
CA GLN A 31 -3.44 -4.72 -5.19
C GLN A 31 -2.49 -5.89 -5.52
N SER A 32 -2.31 -6.24 -6.80
CA SER A 32 -1.44 -7.32 -7.25
C SER A 32 -0.06 -6.87 -7.71
N TYR A 33 0.28 -5.58 -7.58
CA TYR A 33 1.56 -5.10 -8.11
C TYR A 33 2.72 -5.48 -7.16
N PRO A 34 3.70 -6.28 -7.61
CA PRO A 34 4.79 -6.79 -6.77
C PRO A 34 5.69 -5.67 -6.21
N LEU A 35 5.62 -4.47 -6.81
CA LEU A 35 6.40 -3.31 -6.40
C LEU A 35 5.75 -2.52 -5.24
N SER A 36 4.44 -2.66 -5.01
CA SER A 36 3.73 -1.88 -3.97
C SER A 36 4.23 -2.16 -2.55
N PRO A 37 4.51 -3.42 -2.13
CA PRO A 37 5.09 -3.71 -0.82
C PRO A 37 6.51 -3.17 -0.65
N LEU A 38 7.30 -3.19 -1.73
CA LEU A 38 8.68 -2.69 -1.73
C LEU A 38 8.70 -1.16 -1.59
N LEU A 39 7.87 -0.46 -2.37
CA LEU A 39 7.75 1.00 -2.27
C LEU A 39 7.24 1.44 -0.91
N PHE A 40 6.28 0.70 -0.35
CA PHE A 40 5.79 0.96 1.01
C PHE A 40 6.92 0.83 2.05
N SER A 41 7.69 -0.25 1.98
CA SER A 41 8.83 -0.48 2.88
C SER A 41 9.90 0.60 2.77
N ILE A 42 10.21 1.05 1.54
CA ILE A 42 11.21 2.12 1.29
C ILE A 42 10.75 3.47 1.85
N VAL A 43 9.45 3.79 1.77
CA VAL A 43 8.92 5.06 2.28
C VAL A 43 8.76 5.06 3.80
N LEU A 44 8.56 3.89 4.41
CA LEU A 44 8.39 3.78 5.86
C LEU A 44 9.64 4.16 6.66
N GLU A 45 10.82 3.75 6.21
CA GLU A 45 12.06 4.02 6.94
C GLU A 45 12.33 5.53 7.16
N PRO A 46 12.31 6.39 6.13
CA PRO A 46 12.47 7.84 6.33
C PRO A 46 11.29 8.45 7.10
N LEU A 47 10.05 7.97 6.90
CA LEU A 47 8.88 8.45 7.64
C LEU A 47 9.00 8.16 9.14
N LEU A 48 9.39 6.94 9.50
CA LEU A 48 9.62 6.53 10.88
C LEU A 48 10.76 7.31 11.51
N ASN A 49 11.80 7.63 10.74
CA ASN A 49 12.89 8.47 11.23
C ASN A 49 12.40 9.90 11.54
N CYS A 50 11.62 10.52 10.65
CA CYS A 50 10.99 11.81 10.92
C CYS A 50 10.12 11.77 12.19
N ILE A 51 9.33 10.72 12.36
CA ILE A 51 8.49 10.52 13.57
C ILE A 51 9.33 10.38 14.84
N ARG A 52 10.49 9.72 14.78
CA ARG A 52 11.40 9.56 15.94
C ARG A 52 12.11 10.85 16.32
N VAL A 53 12.40 11.72 15.34
CA VAL A 53 13.14 12.97 15.55
C VAL A 53 12.20 14.11 15.97
N ASP A 54 10.96 14.10 15.49
CA ASP A 54 9.97 15.12 15.82
C ASP A 54 9.44 14.94 17.25
N ARG A 55 9.93 15.80 18.16
CA ARG A 55 9.54 15.83 19.58
C ARG A 55 8.07 16.22 19.79
N ASN A 56 7.40 16.77 18.79
CA ASN A 56 5.98 17.13 18.86
C ASN A 56 5.06 15.95 18.53
N ILE A 57 5.59 14.87 17.94
CA ILE A 57 4.79 13.69 17.62
C ILE A 57 4.70 12.81 18.87
N PRO A 58 3.48 12.59 19.42
CA PRO A 58 3.32 11.74 20.59
C PRO A 58 3.73 10.32 20.24
N HIS A 59 4.66 9.78 21.03
CA HIS A 59 5.15 8.42 20.85
C HIS A 59 4.03 7.44 21.22
N ILE A 60 3.51 6.73 20.23
CA ILE A 60 2.51 5.69 20.46
C ILE A 60 3.23 4.47 21.05
N LYS A 61 3.09 4.24 22.35
CA LYS A 61 3.50 3.00 23.01
C LYS A 61 2.50 1.90 22.63
N TYR A 62 2.80 1.13 21.60
CA TYR A 62 2.02 -0.06 21.30
C TYR A 62 2.48 -1.22 22.18
N ARG A 63 1.54 -1.89 22.86
CA ARG A 63 1.78 -3.22 23.44
C ARG A 63 1.70 -4.19 22.26
N THR A 64 2.81 -4.86 21.93
CA THR A 64 2.83 -5.93 20.92
C THR A 64 2.02 -7.12 21.43
N LEU A 65 0.69 -7.05 21.34
CA LEU A 65 -0.07 -8.26 21.09
C LEU A 65 0.45 -8.77 19.76
N ARG A 66 0.86 -10.04 19.70
CA ARG A 66 1.27 -10.68 18.45
C ARG A 66 0.16 -10.45 17.42
N LEU A 67 0.31 -9.40 16.62
CA LEU A 67 -0.36 -9.25 15.36
C LEU A 67 0.24 -10.39 14.55
N LYS A 68 -0.46 -11.54 14.52
CA LYS A 68 -0.23 -12.50 13.46
C LYS A 68 -0.26 -11.65 12.20
N PRO A 69 0.81 -11.62 11.38
CA PRO A 69 0.70 -10.94 10.11
C PRO A 69 -0.53 -11.55 9.46
N ALA A 70 -1.53 -10.72 9.18
CA ALA A 70 -2.62 -11.14 8.31
C ALA A 70 -1.93 -11.39 6.97
N VAL A 71 -1.45 -12.63 6.80
CA VAL A 71 -1.07 -13.17 5.51
C VAL A 71 -2.34 -13.05 4.70
N MET A 72 -2.36 -12.06 3.80
CA MET A 72 -3.37 -11.97 2.76
C MET A 72 -3.16 -13.22 1.91
N LEU A 73 -3.88 -14.29 2.26
CA LEU A 73 -3.90 -15.55 1.52
C LEU A 73 -4.54 -15.24 0.16
N MET A 74 -3.70 -14.90 -0.82
CA MET A 74 -4.06 -15.04 -2.22
C MET A 74 -3.80 -16.50 -2.56
N THR A 75 -4.84 -17.33 -2.42
CA THR A 75 -4.82 -18.73 -2.87
C THR A 75 -4.64 -18.79 -4.39
N ASN A 76 -3.91 -19.81 -4.83
CA ASN A 76 -3.59 -20.17 -6.21
C ASN A 76 -4.85 -20.39 -7.06
#